data_AF-A0A0F9CYF5-F1
#
_entry.id   AF-A0A0F9CYF5-F1
#
_cell.length_a   1.000
_cell.length_b   1.000
_cell.length_c   1.000
_cell.angle_alpha   90.00
_cell.angle_beta   90.00
_cell.angle_gamma   90.00
#
_symmetry.space_group_name_H-M   'P 1'
#
loop_
_entity.id
_entity.type
_entity.pdbx_description
1 polymer ?
#
loop_
_entity_poly.entity_id
_entity_poly.type
_entity_poly.pdbx_seq_one_letter_code
_entity_poly.pdbx_strand_id
1 'polypeptide(L)'
;RTVGCNMRHCSRCNRNLPQDQFYTNGARWHSWCKSCHLKDSAERRQHRHSSKCLVKTSKQCTICNAEKPLTEFSEDRGSPDGHHSWCKLCRNKAARGRYSKLQRQTTVKRRYGVTMEDVEALRVVQSGRCAICSVPFAETRPCIDHDHDSGAVRGLLCIRCNTGLGMFGDDLDLLKRAADYLCQTAMSSNK
;
A
#
# COMPACT_ATOMS: atom_id res chain seq x y z
N ARG A 1 17.15 62.00 -17.77
CA ARG A 1 17.92 60.77 -17.46
C ARG A 1 17.58 59.76 -18.55
N THR A 2 18.53 59.45 -19.42
CA THR A 2 18.38 58.53 -20.55
C THR A 2 17.93 57.17 -20.04
N VAL A 3 16.78 56.69 -20.50
CA VAL A 3 16.33 55.30 -20.28
C VAL A 3 17.26 54.43 -21.10
N GLY A 4 18.37 54.01 -20.51
CA GLY A 4 19.30 53.07 -21.13
C GLY A 4 18.56 51.77 -21.39
N CYS A 5 18.09 51.58 -22.61
CA CYS A 5 17.49 50.33 -23.04
C CYS A 5 18.60 49.29 -23.07
N ASN A 6 18.74 48.50 -21.99
CA ASN A 6 19.74 47.44 -21.94
C ASN A 6 19.38 46.39 -23.00
N MET A 7 20.22 46.30 -24.04
CA MET A 7 20.05 45.37 -25.15
C MET A 7 20.88 44.11 -24.91
N ARG A 8 20.35 42.96 -25.31
CA ARG A 8 21.05 41.67 -25.28
C ARG A 8 20.97 40.97 -26.62
N HIS A 9 22.05 40.29 -26.98
CA HIS A 9 22.14 39.48 -28.18
C HIS A 9 21.51 38.10 -27.96
N CYS A 10 20.56 37.71 -28.81
CA CYS A 10 20.02 36.36 -28.85
C CYS A 10 20.87 35.46 -29.76
N SER A 11 21.50 34.42 -29.21
CA SER A 11 22.39 33.55 -30.00
C SER A 11 21.66 32.57 -30.95
N ARG A 12 20.32 32.55 -30.96
CA ARG A 12 19.52 31.68 -31.85
C ARG A 12 18.93 32.42 -33.05
N CYS A 13 18.51 33.67 -32.90
CA CYS A 13 18.02 34.49 -34.03
C CYS A 13 18.99 35.61 -34.44
N ASN A 14 20.13 35.73 -33.74
CA ASN A 14 21.18 36.74 -33.97
C ASN A 14 20.68 38.19 -33.95
N ARG A 15 19.66 38.48 -33.14
CA ARG A 15 19.10 39.84 -32.97
C ARG A 15 19.47 40.41 -31.62
N ASN A 16 19.75 41.71 -31.59
CA ASN A 16 19.84 42.50 -30.36
C ASN A 16 18.43 42.93 -29.96
N LEU A 17 17.98 42.48 -28.79
CA LEU A 17 16.63 42.73 -28.28
C LEU A 17 16.70 43.33 -26.87
N PRO A 18 15.67 44.04 -26.41
CA PRO A 18 15.62 44.53 -25.04
C PRO A 18 15.73 43.38 -24.03
N GLN A 19 16.37 43.63 -22.90
CA GLN A 19 16.64 42.63 -21.86
C GLN A 19 15.38 41.91 -21.36
N ASP A 20 14.21 42.58 -21.37
CA ASP A 20 12.92 42.00 -21.00
C ASP A 20 12.42 40.89 -21.95
N GLN A 21 13.01 40.78 -23.14
CA GLN A 21 12.75 39.72 -24.12
C GLN A 21 13.50 38.42 -23.81
N PHE A 22 14.21 38.34 -22.69
CA PHE A 22 14.95 37.15 -22.26
C PHE A 22 14.43 36.64 -20.93
N TYR A 23 14.52 35.33 -20.70
CA TYR A 23 14.23 34.73 -19.40
C TYR A 23 15.41 34.95 -18.44
N THR A 24 15.14 35.03 -17.14
CA THR A 24 16.15 35.09 -16.08
C THR A 24 16.27 33.74 -15.39
N ASN A 25 17.50 33.30 -15.14
CA ASN A 25 17.80 32.20 -14.22
C ASN A 25 18.61 32.77 -13.05
N GLY A 26 17.89 33.23 -12.02
CA GLY A 26 18.48 34.01 -10.93
C GLY A 26 19.09 35.31 -11.45
N ALA A 27 20.37 35.55 -11.13
CA ALA A 27 21.10 36.76 -11.54
C ALA A 27 21.57 36.78 -13.01
N ARG A 28 21.41 35.67 -13.76
CA ARG A 28 21.88 35.55 -15.14
C ARG A 28 20.71 35.52 -16.11
N TRP A 29 20.87 36.19 -17.25
CA TRP A 29 19.89 36.12 -18.34
C TRP A 29 20.22 34.98 -19.29
N HIS A 30 19.18 34.36 -19.81
CA HIS A 30 19.26 33.32 -20.80
C HIS A 30 19.86 33.85 -22.12
N SER A 31 20.57 33.01 -22.88
CA SER A 31 21.24 33.37 -24.14
C SER A 31 20.29 33.50 -25.33
N TRP A 32 19.08 32.93 -25.22
CA TRP A 32 18.01 33.00 -26.23
C TRP A 32 16.85 33.85 -25.74
N CYS A 33 16.23 34.58 -26.66
CA CYS A 33 15.01 35.34 -26.40
C CYS A 33 13.79 34.43 -26.21
N LYS A 34 12.76 34.96 -25.55
CA LYS A 34 11.50 34.28 -25.22
C LYS A 34 10.84 33.66 -26.46
N SER A 35 10.83 34.36 -27.59
CA SER A 35 10.23 33.87 -28.83
C SER A 35 10.98 32.68 -29.43
N CYS A 36 12.32 32.68 -29.42
CA CYS A 36 13.13 31.53 -29.82
C CYS A 36 12.90 30.32 -28.90
N HIS A 37 12.74 30.55 -27.59
CA HIS A 37 12.43 29.50 -26.62
C HIS A 37 11.06 28.86 -26.85
N LEU A 38 10.06 29.68 -27.17
CA LEU A 38 8.70 29.21 -27.49
C LEU A 38 8.69 28.38 -28.76
N LYS A 39 9.40 28.81 -29.82
CA LYS A 39 9.53 28.04 -31.07
C LYS A 39 10.22 26.69 -30.86
N ASP A 40 11.36 26.68 -30.18
CA ASP A 40 12.10 25.46 -29.86
C ASP A 40 11.27 24.49 -28.99
N SER A 41 10.49 25.03 -28.05
CA SER A 41 9.60 24.23 -27.21
C SER A 41 8.43 23.64 -28.00
N ALA A 42 7.89 24.36 -29.00
CA ALA A 42 6.85 23.86 -29.90
C ALA A 42 7.39 22.77 -30.83
N GLU A 43 8.56 22.97 -31.44
CA GLU A 43 9.26 22.00 -32.30
C GLU A 43 9.53 20.69 -31.53
N ARG A 44 10.10 20.78 -30.31
CA ARG A 44 10.32 19.61 -29.45
C ARG A 44 9.02 18.88 -29.08
N ARG A 45 7.90 19.60 -28.98
CA ARG A 45 6.59 19.00 -28.67
C ARG A 45 6.07 18.18 -29.86
N GLN A 46 6.28 18.65 -31.08
CA GLN A 46 5.92 17.94 -32.32
C GLN A 46 6.78 16.68 -32.49
N HIS A 47 8.09 16.76 -32.27
CA HIS A 47 8.98 15.59 -32.34
C HIS A 47 8.71 14.55 -31.23
N ARG A 48 8.34 14.97 -30.01
CA ARG A 48 7.92 14.04 -28.94
C ARG A 48 6.66 13.24 -29.26
N HIS A 49 5.77 13.76 -30.12
CA HIS A 49 4.55 13.06 -30.51
C HIS A 49 4.79 12.05 -31.64
N SER A 50 5.80 12.28 -32.49
CA SER A 50 6.13 11.42 -33.63
C SER A 50 6.92 10.16 -33.23
N SER A 51 7.77 10.22 -32.20
CA SER A 51 8.60 9.07 -31.77
C SER A 51 7.92 8.12 -30.77
N LYS A 52 6.63 8.30 -30.47
CA LYS A 52 5.93 7.64 -29.35
C LYS A 52 4.89 6.58 -29.76
N CYS A 53 5.16 5.79 -30.80
CA CYS A 53 4.23 4.73 -31.24
C CYS A 53 4.92 3.38 -31.54
N LEU A 54 5.74 2.89 -30.61
CA LEU A 54 5.87 1.45 -30.41
C LEU A 54 5.18 1.13 -29.09
N VAL A 55 3.93 0.68 -29.17
CA VAL A 55 3.16 0.23 -28.00
C VAL A 55 3.85 -1.03 -27.49
N LYS A 56 4.76 -0.84 -26.54
CA LYS A 56 5.44 -1.94 -25.88
C LYS A 56 4.40 -2.73 -25.09
N THR A 57 4.15 -3.99 -25.44
CA THR A 57 3.11 -4.82 -24.78
C THR A 57 3.68 -5.67 -23.63
N SER A 58 5.01 -5.83 -23.57
CA SER A 58 5.74 -6.58 -22.55
C SER A 58 6.88 -5.78 -21.93
N LYS A 59 7.24 -6.08 -20.68
CA LYS A 59 8.49 -5.60 -20.07
C LYS A 59 9.13 -6.67 -19.21
N GLN A 60 10.45 -6.55 -19.04
CA GLN A 60 11.22 -7.41 -18.17
C GLN A 60 11.12 -6.93 -16.72
N CYS A 61 10.78 -7.84 -15.81
CA CYS A 61 10.81 -7.57 -14.38
C CYS A 61 12.25 -7.53 -13.88
N THR A 62 12.68 -6.47 -13.20
CA THR A 62 14.07 -6.34 -12.70
C THR A 62 14.39 -7.20 -11.49
N ILE A 63 13.43 -7.97 -10.96
CA ILE A 63 13.63 -8.88 -9.81
C ILE A 63 13.73 -10.33 -10.27
N CYS A 64 12.78 -10.80 -11.06
CA CYS A 64 12.81 -12.19 -11.55
C CYS A 64 13.38 -12.33 -12.96
N ASN A 65 13.78 -11.22 -13.60
CA ASN A 65 14.29 -11.13 -14.98
C ASN A 65 13.39 -11.73 -16.05
N ALA A 66 12.14 -12.08 -15.72
CA ALA A 66 11.18 -12.62 -16.67
C ALA A 66 10.54 -11.50 -17.50
N GLU A 67 10.41 -11.75 -18.81
CA GLU A 67 9.59 -10.94 -19.70
C GLU A 67 8.11 -11.26 -19.48
N LYS A 68 7.30 -10.23 -19.24
CA LYS A 68 5.88 -10.36 -18.91
C LYS A 68 5.07 -9.26 -19.59
N PRO A 69 3.79 -9.47 -19.88
CA PRO A 69 2.93 -8.43 -20.43
C PRO A 69 2.79 -7.27 -19.44
N LEU A 70 2.58 -6.04 -19.93
CA LEU A 70 2.42 -4.85 -19.08
C LEU A 70 1.29 -4.97 -18.05
N THR A 71 0.27 -5.78 -18.34
CA THR A 71 -0.84 -6.12 -17.43
C THR A 71 -0.36 -6.82 -16.14
N GLU A 72 0.80 -7.48 -16.16
CA GLU A 72 1.43 -8.10 -15.00
C GLU A 72 2.25 -7.11 -14.16
N PHE A 73 2.26 -5.83 -14.54
CA PHE A 73 2.87 -4.74 -13.81
C PHE A 73 1.77 -3.80 -13.33
N SER A 74 2.04 -3.04 -12.27
CA SER A 74 1.12 -1.99 -11.83
C SER A 74 1.49 -0.68 -12.49
N GLU A 75 0.49 0.19 -12.66
CA GLU A 75 0.69 1.54 -13.15
C GLU A 75 1.62 2.32 -12.21
N ASP A 76 2.52 3.09 -12.81
CA ASP A 76 3.44 4.00 -12.14
C ASP A 76 3.57 5.26 -12.99
N ARG A 77 2.88 6.32 -12.57
CA ARG A 77 2.83 7.61 -13.28
C ARG A 77 4.17 8.33 -13.31
N GLY A 78 5.13 7.92 -12.47
CA GLY A 78 6.49 8.45 -12.47
C GLY A 78 7.42 7.73 -13.45
N SER A 79 7.04 6.56 -13.96
CA SER A 79 7.86 5.79 -14.89
C SER A 79 7.76 6.32 -16.33
N PRO A 80 8.87 6.38 -17.10
CA PRO A 80 8.83 6.74 -18.51
C PRO A 80 7.86 5.90 -19.37
N ASP A 81 7.64 4.64 -18.98
CA ASP A 81 6.73 3.69 -19.65
C ASP A 81 5.38 3.53 -18.93
N GLY A 82 5.12 4.32 -17.88
CA GLY A 82 3.88 4.29 -17.11
C GLY A 82 3.68 3.04 -16.24
N HIS A 83 4.66 2.14 -16.15
CA HIS A 83 4.52 0.88 -15.41
C HIS A 83 5.69 0.65 -14.45
N HIS A 84 5.40 0.07 -13.29
CA HIS A 84 6.40 -0.30 -12.30
C HIS A 84 7.46 -1.27 -12.88
N SER A 85 8.69 -1.24 -12.35
CA SER A 85 9.80 -2.09 -12.82
C SER A 85 9.70 -3.55 -12.39
N TRP A 86 8.97 -3.83 -11.32
CA TRP A 86 8.74 -5.19 -10.80
C TRP A 86 7.33 -5.67 -11.13
N CYS A 87 7.20 -6.96 -11.50
CA CYS A 87 5.90 -7.58 -11.71
C CYS A 87 5.09 -7.68 -10.40
N LYS A 88 3.76 -7.75 -10.54
CA LYS A 88 2.81 -7.88 -9.43
C LYS A 88 3.19 -9.01 -8.47
N LEU A 89 3.62 -10.16 -8.99
CA LEU A 89 4.04 -11.31 -8.18
C LEU A 89 5.28 -11.01 -7.32
N CYS A 90 6.33 -10.43 -7.89
CA CYS A 90 7.54 -10.07 -7.16
C CYS A 90 7.25 -9.01 -6.09
N ARG A 91 6.42 -8.02 -6.44
CA ARG A 91 5.97 -7.00 -5.49
C ARG A 91 5.15 -7.60 -4.35
N ASN A 92 4.23 -8.53 -4.65
CA ASN A 92 3.44 -9.23 -3.64
C ASN A 92 4.33 -10.10 -2.74
N LYS A 93 5.34 -10.78 -3.29
CA LYS A 93 6.31 -11.55 -2.50
C LYS A 93 7.11 -10.65 -1.56
N ALA A 94 7.58 -9.51 -2.06
CA ALA A 94 8.28 -8.50 -1.24
C ALA A 94 7.37 -7.86 -0.18
N ALA A 95 6.08 -7.62 -0.50
CA ALA A 95 5.10 -7.13 0.47
C ALA A 95 4.79 -8.16 1.55
N ARG A 96 4.67 -9.45 1.19
CA ARG A 96 4.55 -10.56 2.14
C ARG A 96 5.80 -10.71 3.01
N GLY A 97 6.99 -10.50 2.46
CA GLY A 97 8.24 -10.47 3.22
C GLY A 97 8.37 -9.27 4.17
N ARG A 98 7.72 -8.14 3.84
CA ARG A 98 7.62 -6.95 4.71
C ARG A 98 6.64 -7.10 5.87
N TYR A 99 5.82 -8.15 5.90
CA TYR A 99 5.09 -8.58 7.11
C TYR A 99 6.10 -9.17 8.11
N SER A 100 7.04 -8.34 8.54
CA SER A 100 8.14 -8.71 9.40
C SER A 100 7.61 -9.06 10.78
N LYS A 101 8.33 -9.93 11.50
CA LYS A 101 8.08 -10.22 12.92
C LYS A 101 7.90 -8.93 13.74
N LEU A 102 8.65 -7.88 13.38
CA LEU A 102 8.56 -6.54 13.96
C LEU A 102 7.22 -5.85 13.67
N GLN A 103 6.69 -5.93 12.45
CA GLN A 103 5.37 -5.36 12.12
C GLN A 103 4.23 -6.08 12.87
N ARG A 104 4.35 -7.39 13.09
CA ARG A 104 3.40 -8.13 13.94
C ARG A 104 3.48 -7.67 15.39
N GLN A 105 4.69 -7.58 15.95
CA GLN A 105 4.91 -7.09 17.32
C GLN A 105 4.30 -5.70 17.54
N THR A 106 4.56 -4.75 16.62
CA THR A 106 4.01 -3.39 16.73
C THR A 106 2.50 -3.38 16.59
N THR A 107 1.93 -4.20 15.69
CA THR A 107 0.48 -4.28 15.49
C THR A 107 -0.23 -4.84 16.72
N VAL A 108 0.30 -5.92 17.30
CA VAL A 108 -0.28 -6.55 18.50
C VAL A 108 -0.26 -5.59 19.68
N LYS A 109 0.89 -4.94 19.94
CA LYS A 109 1.01 -3.93 21.00
C LYS A 109 0.06 -2.75 20.80
N ARG A 110 -0.02 -2.23 19.57
CA ARG A 110 -0.90 -1.08 19.27
C ARG A 110 -2.38 -1.42 19.39
N ARG A 111 -2.79 -2.62 18.97
CA ARG A 111 -4.21 -2.99 18.88
C ARG A 111 -4.77 -3.55 20.17
N TYR A 112 -3.96 -4.31 20.90
CA TYR A 112 -4.43 -5.08 22.08
C TYR A 112 -3.71 -4.69 23.37
N GLY A 113 -2.77 -3.74 23.33
CA GLY A 113 -2.02 -3.30 24.51
C GLY A 113 -1.00 -4.33 25.05
N VAL A 114 -0.92 -5.53 24.46
CA VAL A 114 -0.05 -6.63 24.93
C VAL A 114 1.18 -6.80 24.05
N THR A 115 2.25 -7.34 24.63
CA THR A 115 3.47 -7.73 23.92
C THR A 115 3.32 -9.12 23.28
N MET A 116 4.27 -9.52 22.44
CA MET A 116 4.26 -10.89 21.90
C MET A 116 4.61 -11.91 22.98
N GLU A 117 5.38 -11.50 23.98
CA GLU A 117 5.76 -12.27 25.15
C GLU A 117 4.52 -12.56 26.02
N ASP A 118 3.65 -11.57 26.23
CA ASP A 118 2.36 -11.75 26.93
C ASP A 118 1.45 -12.74 26.18
N VAL A 119 1.40 -12.63 24.84
CA VAL A 119 0.64 -13.54 23.99
C VAL A 119 1.17 -14.98 24.08
N GLU A 120 2.49 -15.15 24.13
CA GLU A 120 3.10 -16.47 24.29
C GLU A 120 2.88 -17.02 25.71
N ALA A 121 2.99 -16.18 26.75
CA ALA A 121 2.66 -16.56 28.11
C ALA A 121 1.20 -17.04 28.22
N LEU A 122 0.26 -16.32 27.59
CA LEU A 122 -1.14 -16.72 27.51
C LEU A 122 -1.33 -18.05 26.75
N ARG A 123 -0.57 -18.25 25.67
CA ARG A 123 -0.55 -19.54 24.95
C ARG A 123 -0.10 -20.68 25.85
N VAL A 124 0.95 -20.49 26.65
CA VAL A 124 1.45 -21.48 27.60
C VAL A 124 0.42 -21.78 28.69
N VAL A 125 -0.19 -20.74 29.28
CA VAL A 125 -1.27 -20.90 30.28
C VAL A 125 -2.44 -21.71 29.71
N GLN A 126 -2.80 -21.49 28.44
CA GLN A 126 -3.82 -22.26 27.74
C GLN A 126 -3.35 -23.61 27.19
N SER A 127 -2.16 -24.08 27.58
CA SER A 127 -1.56 -25.32 27.10
C SER A 127 -1.48 -25.42 25.57
N GLY A 128 -1.37 -24.28 24.89
CA GLY A 128 -1.34 -24.19 23.43
C GLY A 128 -2.68 -24.52 22.74
N ARG A 129 -3.82 -24.35 23.42
CA ARG A 129 -5.15 -24.71 22.92
C ARG A 129 -6.13 -23.54 22.97
N CYS A 130 -7.18 -23.60 22.15
CA CYS A 130 -8.29 -22.63 22.18
C CYS A 130 -8.99 -22.63 23.54
N ALA A 131 -9.23 -21.44 24.13
CA ALA A 131 -9.88 -21.33 25.44
C ALA A 131 -11.35 -21.82 25.46
N ILE A 132 -12.01 -21.90 24.29
CA ILE A 132 -13.41 -22.34 24.18
C ILE A 132 -13.49 -23.81 23.77
N CYS A 133 -13.06 -24.14 22.55
CA CYS A 133 -13.23 -25.50 22.02
C CYS A 133 -12.07 -26.45 22.35
N SER A 134 -11.03 -25.97 23.04
CA SER A 134 -9.84 -26.76 23.38
C SER A 134 -9.08 -27.36 22.19
N VAL A 135 -9.37 -26.99 20.94
CA VAL A 135 -8.57 -27.47 19.79
C VAL A 135 -7.14 -26.93 19.89
N PRO A 136 -6.10 -27.77 19.72
CA PRO A 136 -4.71 -27.33 19.72
C PRO A 136 -4.42 -26.30 18.63
N PHE A 137 -3.63 -25.27 18.95
CA PHE A 137 -3.15 -24.29 17.97
C PHE A 137 -2.09 -24.83 17.01
N ALA A 138 -1.76 -26.12 17.10
CA ALA A 138 -1.06 -26.85 16.04
C ALA A 138 -2.00 -27.16 14.85
N GLU A 139 -3.30 -27.33 15.11
CA GLU A 139 -4.32 -27.67 14.12
C GLU A 139 -5.11 -26.44 13.64
N THR A 140 -4.99 -25.31 14.35
CA THR A 140 -5.72 -24.09 14.03
C THR A 140 -4.94 -22.83 14.35
N ARG A 141 -5.27 -21.72 13.69
CA ARG A 141 -4.60 -20.44 13.90
C ARG A 141 -5.17 -19.74 15.16
N PRO A 142 -4.31 -19.32 16.11
CA PRO A 142 -4.75 -18.54 17.26
C PRO A 142 -5.11 -17.10 16.85
N CYS A 143 -6.19 -16.60 17.41
CA CYS A 143 -6.64 -15.21 17.41
C CYS A 143 -6.61 -14.68 18.84
N ILE A 144 -6.24 -13.41 19.02
CA ILE A 144 -6.30 -12.72 20.31
C ILE A 144 -7.73 -12.23 20.47
N ASP A 145 -8.44 -12.82 21.42
CA ASP A 145 -9.78 -12.40 21.81
C ASP A 145 -9.68 -11.29 22.85
N HIS A 146 -10.48 -10.25 22.67
CA HIS A 146 -10.47 -9.07 23.52
C HIS A 146 -11.90 -8.55 23.66
N ASP A 147 -12.16 -7.99 24.83
CA ASP A 147 -13.40 -7.30 25.09
C ASP A 147 -13.44 -5.99 24.29
N HIS A 148 -14.56 -5.74 23.59
CA HIS A 148 -14.67 -4.59 22.69
C HIS A 148 -14.93 -3.27 23.42
N ASP A 149 -15.34 -3.30 24.69
CA ASP A 149 -15.59 -2.10 25.50
C ASP A 149 -14.33 -1.66 26.27
N SER A 150 -13.67 -2.60 26.95
CA SER A 150 -12.48 -2.33 27.76
C SER A 150 -11.15 -2.50 27.01
N GLY A 151 -11.15 -3.22 25.89
CA GLY A 151 -9.94 -3.61 25.17
C GLY A 151 -9.11 -4.68 25.88
N ALA A 152 -9.59 -5.21 27.01
CA ALA A 152 -8.88 -6.23 27.78
C ALA A 152 -8.82 -7.56 27.02
N VAL A 153 -7.62 -8.14 26.94
CA VAL A 153 -7.43 -9.46 26.33
C VAL A 153 -8.06 -10.53 27.22
N ARG A 154 -9.01 -11.29 26.67
CA ARG A 154 -9.70 -12.38 27.38
C ARG A 154 -8.95 -13.71 27.25
N GLY A 155 -8.37 -13.96 26.08
CA GLY A 155 -7.76 -15.26 25.79
C GLY A 155 -7.27 -15.40 24.34
N LEU A 156 -6.71 -16.57 24.04
CA LEU A 156 -6.49 -17.01 22.67
C LEU A 156 -7.62 -17.96 22.25
N LEU A 157 -8.24 -17.66 21.11
CA LEU A 157 -9.29 -18.47 20.50
C LEU A 157 -8.86 -18.96 19.12
N CYS A 158 -9.44 -20.08 18.66
CA CYS A 158 -9.34 -20.43 17.25
C CYS A 158 -10.21 -19.49 16.41
N ILE A 159 -9.94 -19.38 15.12
CA ILE A 159 -10.70 -18.51 14.21
C ILE A 159 -12.21 -18.78 14.26
N ARG A 160 -12.61 -20.05 14.38
CA ARG A 160 -14.03 -20.44 14.42
C ARG A 160 -14.73 -19.92 15.67
N CYS A 161 -14.13 -20.12 16.84
CA CYS A 161 -14.70 -19.65 18.10
C CYS A 161 -14.73 -18.13 18.18
N ASN A 162 -13.64 -17.46 17.77
CA ASN A 162 -13.57 -16.00 17.76
C ASN A 162 -14.61 -15.38 16.83
N THR A 163 -14.78 -15.93 15.62
CA THR A 163 -15.83 -15.48 14.70
C THR A 163 -17.21 -15.78 15.27
N GLY A 164 -17.40 -16.95 15.87
CA GLY A 164 -18.65 -17.33 16.52
C GLY A 164 -19.11 -16.31 17.57
N LEU A 165 -18.22 -15.94 18.50
CA LEU A 165 -18.52 -14.89 19.49
C LEU A 165 -18.93 -13.58 18.83
N GLY A 166 -18.16 -13.11 17.84
CA GLY A 166 -18.48 -11.87 17.12
C GLY A 166 -19.81 -11.92 16.36
N MET A 167 -20.23 -13.10 15.86
CA MET A 167 -21.54 -13.26 15.21
C MET A 167 -22.71 -13.14 16.19
N PHE A 168 -22.47 -13.44 17.47
CA PHE A 168 -23.41 -13.18 18.56
C PHE A 168 -23.21 -11.79 19.19
N GLY A 169 -22.36 -10.94 18.60
CA GLY A 169 -22.10 -9.59 19.09
C GLY A 169 -21.48 -9.54 20.49
N ASP A 170 -20.80 -10.61 20.91
CA ASP A 170 -20.29 -10.79 22.28
C ASP A 170 -21.38 -10.66 23.37
N ASP A 171 -22.66 -10.84 23.00
CA ASP A 171 -23.81 -10.75 23.91
C ASP A 171 -24.04 -12.08 24.65
N LEU A 172 -23.82 -12.04 25.97
CA LEU A 172 -23.98 -13.20 26.84
C LEU A 172 -25.43 -13.73 26.87
N ASP A 173 -26.43 -12.86 26.83
CA ASP A 173 -27.84 -13.27 26.91
C ASP A 173 -28.30 -13.86 25.57
N LEU A 174 -27.79 -13.35 24.45
CA LEU A 174 -28.01 -13.97 23.14
C LEU A 174 -27.34 -15.36 23.06
N LEU A 175 -26.10 -15.49 23.56
CA LEU A 175 -25.40 -16.78 23.60
C LEU A 175 -26.13 -17.82 24.46
N LYS A 176 -26.66 -17.43 25.62
CA LYS A 176 -27.49 -18.32 26.46
C LYS A 176 -28.74 -18.78 25.73
N ARG A 177 -29.47 -17.86 25.09
CA ARG A 177 -30.66 -18.21 24.28
C ARG A 177 -30.31 -19.16 23.13
N ALA A 178 -29.16 -18.97 22.49
CA ALA A 178 -28.69 -19.88 21.44
C ALA A 178 -28.40 -21.28 21.99
N ALA A 179 -27.82 -21.39 23.19
CA ALA A 179 -27.62 -22.67 23.86
C ALA A 179 -28.96 -23.33 24.24
N ASP A 180 -29.90 -22.56 24.81
CA ASP A 180 -31.24 -23.04 25.18
C ASP A 180 -32.00 -23.59 23.96
N TYR A 181 -31.92 -22.90 22.82
CA TYR A 181 -32.52 -23.34 21.55
C TYR A 181 -31.98 -24.70 21.08
N LEU A 182 -30.66 -24.92 21.20
CA LEU A 182 -30.05 -26.21 20.89
C LEU A 182 -30.50 -27.31 21.86
N CYS A 183 -30.61 -27.01 23.15
CA CYS A 183 -31.08 -27.97 24.15
C CYS A 183 -32.53 -28.41 23.90
N GLN A 184 -33.42 -27.47 23.55
CA GLN A 184 -34.82 -27.77 23.26
C GLN A 184 -35.00 -28.64 22.00
N THR A 185 -34.20 -28.38 20.96
CA THR A 185 -34.26 -29.14 19.71
C THR A 185 -33.60 -30.51 19.81
N ALA A 186 -32.51 -30.65 20.57
CA ALA A 186 -31.85 -31.94 20.83
C ALA A 186 -32.75 -32.92 21.59
N MET A 187 -33.63 -32.44 22.48
CA MET A 187 -34.63 -33.28 23.16
C MET A 187 -35.76 -33.76 22.23
N SER A 188 -35.97 -33.10 21.10
CA SER A 188 -37.02 -33.43 20.13
C SER A 188 -36.55 -34.38 19.02
N SER A 189 -35.24 -34.44 18.76
CA SER A 189 -34.64 -35.28 17.72
C SER A 189 -34.22 -36.69 18.18
N ASN A 190 -34.42 -37.03 19.46
CA ASN A 190 -34.08 -38.33 20.05
C ASN A 190 -35.32 -39.24 20.27
N LYS A 191 -36.39 -39.01 19.51
CA LYS A 191 -37.59 -39.87 19.43
C LYS A 191 -37.70 -40.51 18.05
#